data_AF-A0A238XQ91-F1
#
_entry.id   AF-A0A238XQ91-F1
#
_cell.length_a   1.000
_cell.length_b   1.000
_cell.length_c   1.000
_cell.angle_alpha   90.00
_cell.angle_beta   90.00
_cell.angle_gamma   90.00
#
_symmetry.space_group_name_H-M   'P 1'
#
loop_
_entity.id
_entity.type
_entity.pdbx_description
1 polymer ?
#
loop_
_entity_poly.entity_id
_entity_poly.type
_entity_poly.pdbx_seq_one_letter_code
_entity_poly.pdbx_strand_id
1 'polypeptide(L)'
;MEPPLPELRPSPFPAWTEGRMVPEACFSRAYASLGDRSRSLIKGLIARHYQLDQPMGPLSWTLDEHYPTMRRESRMAPVSFALLLVDDSMSAPAFLLAALIPALCARVPHVLVAWMGSRSAAPDTLLTACELAGQERVAAFGPIQVQRLLDACMADGRPGVVLYPGTAALARLLQRPTLAERLAASTVRLLALRRPWRVALWRDTADIPPADDVSLLYGVLQWETNRPGQDTHESDWLAFCNAERDLLVCPDERARQGGAAVTVATGSLGMWRWPGLGPQAFLVCNEVFSPA
;
A
#
# COMPACT_ATOMS: atom_id res chain seq x y z
N MET A 1 -1.92 -31.63 -22.78
CA MET A 1 -3.13 -30.87 -22.43
C MET A 1 -2.66 -29.63 -21.69
N GLU A 2 -2.69 -28.46 -22.32
CA GLU A 2 -2.60 -27.22 -21.58
C GLU A 2 -3.76 -27.18 -20.58
N PRO A 3 -3.53 -26.79 -19.32
CA PRO A 3 -4.62 -26.55 -18.41
C PRO A 3 -5.52 -25.46 -19.01
N PRO A 4 -6.86 -25.58 -18.90
CA PRO A 4 -7.75 -24.53 -19.35
C PRO A 4 -7.33 -23.21 -18.71
N LEU A 5 -7.23 -22.16 -19.53
CA LEU A 5 -7.03 -20.80 -19.02
C LEU A 5 -8.08 -20.56 -17.93
N PRO A 6 -7.68 -20.11 -16.72
CA PRO A 6 -8.64 -19.87 -15.66
C PRO A 6 -9.67 -18.87 -16.18
N GLU A 7 -10.95 -19.27 -16.20
CA GLU A 7 -12.05 -18.37 -16.52
C GLU A 7 -11.90 -17.10 -15.68
N LEU A 8 -11.80 -15.95 -16.36
CA LEU A 8 -11.75 -14.65 -15.70
C LEU A 8 -13.01 -14.49 -14.89
N ARG A 9 -12.90 -14.69 -13.57
CA ARG A 9 -14.02 -14.53 -12.66
C ARG A 9 -14.55 -13.09 -12.78
N PRO A 10 -15.88 -12.89 -12.73
CA PRO A 10 -16.45 -11.56 -12.81
C PRO A 10 -16.00 -10.71 -11.62
N SER A 11 -15.77 -9.41 -11.87
CA SER A 11 -15.30 -8.48 -10.84
C SER A 11 -16.32 -8.40 -9.68
N PRO A 12 -15.88 -8.42 -8.41
CA PRO A 12 -16.75 -8.20 -7.25
C PRO A 12 -17.12 -6.72 -7.08
N PHE A 13 -16.52 -5.83 -7.88
CA PHE A 13 -16.87 -4.42 -7.90
C PHE A 13 -18.15 -4.21 -8.73
N PRO A 14 -19.18 -3.53 -8.20
CA PRO A 14 -20.43 -3.32 -8.93
C PRO A 14 -20.25 -2.50 -10.21
N ALA A 15 -21.04 -2.76 -11.25
CA ALA A 15 -20.96 -2.03 -12.52
C ALA A 15 -21.07 -0.49 -12.39
N TRP A 16 -21.73 0.04 -11.35
CA TRP A 16 -21.81 1.48 -11.12
C TRP A 16 -20.45 2.12 -10.77
N THR A 17 -19.44 1.34 -10.38
CA THR A 17 -18.07 1.83 -10.14
C THR A 17 -17.39 2.27 -11.43
N GLU A 18 -17.75 1.69 -12.58
CA GLU A 18 -17.19 2.08 -13.89
C GLU A 18 -17.50 3.56 -14.20
N GLY A 19 -18.72 3.99 -13.86
CA GLY A 19 -19.12 5.39 -13.97
C GLY A 19 -18.37 6.33 -13.01
N ARG A 20 -17.51 5.82 -12.12
CA ARG A 20 -16.72 6.56 -11.12
C ARG A 20 -15.20 6.51 -11.34
N MET A 21 -14.76 5.77 -12.36
CA MET A 21 -13.34 5.69 -12.72
C MET A 21 -12.79 7.08 -13.06
N VAL A 22 -11.52 7.29 -12.72
CA VAL A 22 -10.74 8.43 -13.15
C VAL A 22 -10.46 8.25 -14.65
N PRO A 23 -10.79 9.23 -15.51
CA PRO A 23 -10.55 9.11 -16.94
C PRO A 23 -9.06 9.04 -17.27
N GLU A 24 -8.71 8.29 -18.33
CA GLU A 24 -7.34 8.17 -18.85
C GLU A 24 -6.66 9.52 -19.08
N ALA A 25 -7.39 10.51 -19.61
CA ALA A 25 -6.86 11.87 -19.81
C ALA A 25 -6.33 12.53 -18.51
N CYS A 26 -6.84 12.14 -17.34
CA CYS A 26 -6.30 12.62 -16.06
C CYS A 26 -4.95 11.96 -15.75
N PHE A 27 -4.77 10.68 -16.06
CA PHE A 27 -3.48 10.00 -15.95
C PHE A 27 -2.45 10.60 -16.90
N SER A 28 -2.81 10.81 -18.17
CA SER A 28 -1.89 11.43 -19.14
C SER A 28 -1.45 12.83 -18.71
N ARG A 29 -2.39 13.64 -18.19
CA ARG A 29 -2.09 14.98 -17.64
C ARG A 29 -1.17 14.89 -16.43
N ALA A 30 -1.48 14.01 -15.48
CA ALA A 30 -0.68 13.83 -14.27
C ALA A 30 0.75 13.36 -14.60
N TYR A 31 0.88 12.40 -15.51
CA TYR A 31 2.17 11.91 -15.97
C TYR A 31 3.01 13.01 -16.63
N ALA A 32 2.37 13.87 -17.43
CA ALA A 32 3.02 15.00 -18.10
C ALA A 32 3.36 16.15 -17.14
N SER A 33 2.63 16.32 -16.03
CA SER A 33 2.91 17.36 -15.04
C SER A 33 4.12 17.05 -14.17
N LEU A 34 4.50 15.76 -14.03
CA LEU A 34 5.70 15.34 -13.33
C LEU A 34 6.93 15.33 -14.27
N GLY A 35 8.01 16.01 -13.83
CA GLY A 35 9.29 16.00 -14.53
C GLY A 35 9.96 14.61 -14.57
N ASP A 36 10.92 14.43 -15.48
CA ASP A 36 11.62 13.15 -15.68
C ASP A 36 12.27 12.62 -14.39
N ARG A 37 12.87 13.51 -13.59
CA ARG A 37 13.48 13.16 -12.30
C ARG A 37 12.45 12.55 -11.34
N SER A 38 11.30 13.19 -11.16
CA SER A 38 10.23 12.71 -10.27
C SER A 38 9.70 11.35 -10.72
N ARG A 39 9.47 11.17 -12.03
CA ARG A 39 9.06 9.88 -12.59
C ARG A 39 10.12 8.80 -12.40
N SER A 40 11.41 9.14 -12.54
CA SER A 40 12.53 8.23 -12.30
C SER A 40 12.59 7.77 -10.83
N LEU A 41 12.40 8.68 -9.87
CA LEU A 41 12.35 8.34 -8.45
C LEU A 41 11.21 7.37 -8.13
N ILE A 42 10.01 7.62 -8.68
CA ILE A 42 8.84 6.74 -8.49
C ILE A 42 9.10 5.36 -9.12
N LYS A 43 9.65 5.29 -10.33
CA LYS A 43 10.05 4.01 -10.96
C LYS A 43 11.08 3.26 -10.11
N GLY A 44 12.08 3.96 -9.57
CA GLY A 44 13.07 3.39 -8.67
C GLY A 44 12.44 2.82 -7.40
N LEU A 45 11.46 3.53 -6.82
CA LEU A 45 10.69 3.03 -5.69
C LEU A 45 9.89 1.76 -6.03
N ILE A 46 9.20 1.74 -7.17
CA ILE A 46 8.49 0.53 -7.66
C ILE A 46 9.47 -0.65 -7.80
N ALA A 47 10.63 -0.43 -8.42
CA ALA A 47 11.64 -1.47 -8.59
C ALA A 47 12.12 -2.04 -7.24
N ARG A 48 12.36 -1.18 -6.23
CA ARG A 48 12.74 -1.62 -4.88
C ARG A 48 11.64 -2.43 -4.19
N HIS A 49 10.37 -2.06 -4.38
CA HIS A 49 9.27 -2.88 -3.88
C HIS A 49 9.26 -4.28 -4.50
N TYR A 50 9.48 -4.40 -5.82
CA TYR A 50 9.58 -5.71 -6.48
C TYR A 50 10.81 -6.53 -6.05
N GLN A 51 11.89 -5.90 -5.58
CA GLN A 51 13.03 -6.61 -5.00
C GLN A 51 12.68 -7.25 -3.65
N LEU A 52 11.79 -6.64 -2.87
CA LEU A 52 11.37 -7.13 -1.56
C LEU A 52 10.19 -8.09 -1.63
N ASP A 53 9.20 -7.72 -2.43
CA ASP A 53 7.94 -8.45 -2.63
C ASP A 53 7.98 -9.01 -4.05
N GLN A 54 8.63 -10.16 -4.23
CA GLN A 54 8.66 -10.80 -5.55
C GLN A 54 7.24 -11.25 -5.96
N PRO A 55 6.87 -11.12 -7.25
CA PRO A 55 5.61 -11.67 -7.74
C PRO A 55 5.51 -13.15 -7.38
N MET A 56 4.41 -13.52 -6.73
CA MET A 56 4.18 -14.89 -6.30
C MET A 56 4.03 -15.81 -7.52
N GLY A 57 4.40 -17.08 -7.34
CA GLY A 57 4.36 -18.13 -8.35
C GLY A 57 2.93 -18.48 -8.82
N PRO A 58 2.58 -19.77 -9.00
CA PRO A 58 1.28 -20.13 -9.56
C PRO A 58 0.11 -19.53 -8.74
N LEU A 59 -0.95 -19.09 -9.44
CA LEU A 59 -2.14 -18.40 -8.89
C LEU A 59 -2.88 -19.18 -7.81
N SER A 60 -2.64 -20.48 -7.70
CA SER A 60 -3.09 -21.30 -6.59
C SER A 60 -2.16 -22.50 -6.48
N TRP A 61 -1.91 -22.96 -5.27
CA TRP A 61 -1.23 -24.21 -5.02
C TRP A 61 -1.94 -24.99 -3.93
N THR A 62 -1.86 -26.31 -4.07
CA THR A 62 -2.38 -27.27 -3.10
C THR A 62 -1.19 -27.99 -2.50
N LEU A 63 -1.09 -27.97 -1.17
CA LEU A 63 -0.17 -28.79 -0.41
C LEU A 63 -0.96 -29.94 0.22
N ASP A 64 -0.53 -31.17 -0.04
CA ASP A 64 -1.19 -32.37 0.44
C ASP A 64 -0.25 -33.14 1.37
N GLU A 65 -0.61 -33.20 2.65
CA GLU A 65 0.18 -33.79 3.72
C GLU A 65 -0.52 -35.04 4.26
N HIS A 66 0.22 -36.15 4.30
CA HIS A 66 -0.28 -37.43 4.78
C HIS A 66 0.31 -37.75 6.16
N TYR A 67 -0.58 -38.01 7.12
CA TYR A 67 -0.25 -38.44 8.48
C TYR A 67 -0.85 -39.84 8.74
N PRO A 68 -0.40 -40.58 9.78
CA PRO A 68 -0.83 -41.97 10.00
C PRO A 68 -2.34 -42.19 10.13
N THR A 69 -3.10 -41.20 10.61
CA THR A 69 -4.55 -41.30 10.84
C THR A 69 -5.36 -40.24 10.10
N MET A 70 -4.70 -39.37 9.34
CA MET A 70 -5.30 -38.16 8.80
C MET A 70 -4.56 -37.69 7.57
N ARG A 71 -5.27 -37.08 6.63
CA ARG A 71 -4.73 -36.31 5.52
C ARG A 71 -5.14 -34.85 5.68
N ARG A 72 -4.21 -33.93 5.41
CA ARG A 72 -4.45 -32.48 5.39
C ARG A 72 -4.19 -31.97 3.98
N GLU A 73 -5.21 -31.38 3.37
CA GLU A 73 -5.09 -30.67 2.10
C GLU A 73 -5.20 -29.17 2.36
N SER A 74 -4.14 -28.41 2.07
CA SER A 74 -4.10 -26.96 2.19
C SER A 74 -4.11 -26.33 0.81
N ARG A 75 -5.11 -25.49 0.52
CA ARG A 75 -5.21 -24.73 -0.73
C ARG A 75 -4.97 -23.26 -0.46
N MET A 76 -3.92 -22.73 -1.07
CA MET A 76 -3.61 -21.30 -1.01
C MET A 76 -3.91 -20.64 -2.36
N ALA A 77 -4.52 -19.46 -2.32
CA ALA A 77 -4.79 -18.64 -3.49
C ALA A 77 -4.87 -17.15 -3.10
N PRO A 78 -4.67 -16.21 -4.03
CA PRO A 78 -4.96 -14.80 -3.81
C PRO A 78 -6.43 -14.58 -3.45
N VAL A 79 -6.68 -13.57 -2.64
CA VAL A 79 -8.04 -13.05 -2.40
C VAL A 79 -8.66 -12.60 -3.72
N SER A 80 -9.99 -12.58 -3.78
CA SER A 80 -10.70 -12.22 -5.01
C SER A 80 -10.60 -10.74 -5.35
N PHE A 81 -10.36 -9.87 -4.36
CA PHE A 81 -10.12 -8.45 -4.60
C PHE A 81 -9.29 -7.78 -3.51
N ALA A 82 -8.68 -6.66 -3.89
CA ALA A 82 -8.07 -5.71 -2.99
C ALA A 82 -8.66 -4.32 -3.26
N LEU A 83 -9.15 -3.66 -2.21
CA LEU A 83 -9.66 -2.30 -2.26
C LEU A 83 -8.73 -1.40 -1.43
N LEU A 84 -8.07 -0.46 -2.07
CA LEU A 84 -7.19 0.52 -1.43
C LEU A 84 -7.95 1.83 -1.29
N LEU A 85 -8.48 2.13 -0.11
CA LEU A 85 -9.01 3.46 0.18
C LEU A 85 -7.82 4.43 0.32
N VAL A 86 -7.86 5.57 -0.36
CA VAL A 86 -6.76 6.55 -0.34
C VAL A 86 -7.34 7.93 -0.11
N ASP A 87 -6.83 8.64 0.89
CA ASP A 87 -7.08 10.06 1.12
C ASP A 87 -5.76 10.85 1.00
N ASP A 88 -5.79 12.15 1.28
CA ASP A 88 -4.60 13.01 1.20
C ASP A 88 -3.41 12.45 2.00
N SER A 89 -3.65 11.78 3.12
CA SER A 89 -2.60 11.24 4.00
C SER A 89 -1.82 10.07 3.38
N MET A 90 -2.41 9.41 2.38
CA MET A 90 -1.90 8.21 1.70
C MET A 90 -1.57 8.47 0.23
N SER A 91 -1.70 9.71 -0.24
CA SER A 91 -1.49 10.09 -1.64
C SER A 91 -0.02 10.13 -2.08
N ALA A 92 0.92 10.09 -1.13
CA ALA A 92 2.35 10.08 -1.41
C ALA A 92 2.81 8.72 -1.98
N PRO A 93 3.70 8.70 -2.99
CA PRO A 93 4.15 7.46 -3.64
C PRO A 93 4.71 6.41 -2.66
N ALA A 94 5.47 6.80 -1.64
CA ALA A 94 6.02 5.89 -0.63
C ALA A 94 4.93 5.07 0.05
N PHE A 95 3.83 5.72 0.43
CA PHE A 95 2.75 5.12 1.19
C PHE A 95 1.79 4.33 0.29
N LEU A 96 1.45 4.90 -0.86
CA LEU A 96 0.59 4.28 -1.86
C LEU A 96 1.22 2.99 -2.41
N LEU A 97 2.47 3.05 -2.87
CA LEU A 97 3.14 1.90 -3.49
C LEU A 97 3.43 0.79 -2.48
N ALA A 98 3.78 1.13 -1.24
CA ALA A 98 3.90 0.16 -0.16
C ALA A 98 2.59 -0.57 0.14
N ALA A 99 1.43 0.03 -0.17
CA ALA A 99 0.13 -0.60 -0.03
C ALA A 99 -0.28 -1.40 -1.29
N LEU A 100 0.03 -0.85 -2.47
CA LEU A 100 -0.42 -1.36 -3.76
C LEU A 100 0.42 -2.54 -4.26
N ILE A 101 1.76 -2.42 -4.26
CA ILE A 101 2.66 -3.40 -4.86
C ILE A 101 2.47 -4.80 -4.23
N PRO A 102 2.32 -4.96 -2.90
CA PRO A 102 2.03 -6.27 -2.32
C PRO A 102 0.79 -6.98 -2.90
N ALA A 103 -0.28 -6.23 -3.20
CA ALA A 103 -1.49 -6.78 -3.81
C ALA A 103 -1.24 -7.21 -5.27
N LEU A 104 -0.47 -6.43 -6.02
CA LEU A 104 -0.07 -6.76 -7.39
C LEU A 104 0.86 -7.98 -7.42
N CYS A 105 1.84 -8.06 -6.52
CA CYS A 105 2.75 -9.19 -6.39
C CYS A 105 2.04 -10.46 -5.92
N ALA A 106 0.99 -10.33 -5.10
CA ALA A 106 0.10 -11.44 -4.77
C ALA A 106 -0.83 -11.84 -5.94
N ARG A 107 -0.80 -11.11 -7.06
CA ARG A 107 -1.61 -11.36 -8.26
C ARG A 107 -3.12 -11.36 -7.97
N VAL A 108 -3.55 -10.45 -7.10
CA VAL A 108 -4.97 -10.26 -6.82
C VAL A 108 -5.68 -9.87 -8.13
N PRO A 109 -6.72 -10.61 -8.57
CA PRO A 109 -7.30 -10.42 -9.90
C PRO A 109 -8.07 -9.11 -10.05
N HIS A 110 -8.53 -8.53 -8.93
CA HIS A 110 -9.27 -7.26 -8.94
C HIS A 110 -8.72 -6.31 -7.89
N VAL A 111 -7.84 -5.41 -8.31
CA VAL A 111 -7.31 -4.33 -7.47
C VAL A 111 -7.98 -3.01 -7.87
N LEU A 112 -8.54 -2.30 -6.89
CA LEU A 112 -9.14 -0.97 -7.07
C LEU A 112 -8.52 0.02 -6.08
N VAL A 113 -7.99 1.12 -6.61
CA VAL A 113 -7.60 2.27 -5.80
C VAL A 113 -8.77 3.25 -5.75
N ALA A 114 -9.28 3.50 -4.55
CA ALA A 114 -10.45 4.32 -4.28
C ALA A 114 -10.02 5.64 -3.64
N TRP A 115 -9.87 6.67 -4.47
CA TRP A 115 -9.61 8.04 -4.03
C TRP A 115 -10.84 8.62 -3.30
N MET A 116 -10.63 9.02 -2.06
CA MET A 116 -11.64 9.59 -1.16
C MET A 116 -11.82 11.09 -1.39
N GLY A 117 -12.21 11.47 -2.59
CA GLY A 117 -12.37 12.87 -2.98
C GLY A 117 -13.12 13.02 -4.30
N SER A 118 -13.10 14.23 -4.87
CA SER A 118 -13.61 14.42 -6.24
C SER A 118 -12.59 13.89 -7.26
N ARG A 119 -13.07 13.46 -8.44
CA ARG A 119 -12.21 12.91 -9.51
C ARG A 119 -11.14 13.91 -9.97
N SER A 120 -11.51 15.17 -10.11
CA SER A 120 -10.60 16.23 -10.53
C SER A 120 -9.59 16.63 -9.46
N ALA A 121 -9.81 16.23 -8.21
CA ALA A 121 -8.92 16.51 -7.09
C ALA A 121 -7.98 15.33 -6.77
N ALA A 122 -8.00 14.24 -7.54
CA ALA A 122 -7.01 13.17 -7.37
C ALA A 122 -5.61 13.75 -7.63
N PRO A 123 -4.65 13.62 -6.69
CA PRO A 123 -3.33 14.19 -6.84
C PRO A 123 -2.58 13.61 -8.04
N ASP A 124 -1.89 14.47 -8.81
CA ASP A 124 -1.11 14.04 -9.97
C ASP A 124 -0.01 13.05 -9.58
N THR A 125 0.56 13.18 -8.38
CA THR A 125 1.55 12.23 -7.83
C THR A 125 0.96 10.83 -7.60
N LEU A 126 -0.28 10.75 -7.12
CA LEU A 126 -1.01 9.49 -6.93
C LEU A 126 -1.28 8.83 -8.28
N LEU A 127 -1.85 9.59 -9.23
CA LEU A 127 -2.20 9.06 -10.55
C LEU A 127 -0.95 8.61 -11.31
N THR A 128 0.14 9.38 -11.24
CA THR A 128 1.41 9.00 -11.88
C THR A 128 2.02 7.76 -11.25
N ALA A 129 1.96 7.61 -9.92
CA ALA A 129 2.44 6.40 -9.26
C ALA A 129 1.61 5.16 -9.63
N CYS A 130 0.29 5.30 -9.73
CA CYS A 130 -0.60 4.24 -10.23
C CYS A 130 -0.29 3.86 -11.68
N GLU A 131 -0.17 4.85 -12.58
CA GLU A 131 0.19 4.67 -13.99
C GLU A 131 1.51 3.87 -14.12
N LEU A 132 2.56 4.35 -13.44
CA LEU A 132 3.88 3.73 -13.49
C LEU A 132 3.90 2.31 -12.90
N ALA A 133 2.99 2.00 -11.97
CA ALA A 133 2.83 0.67 -11.39
C ALA A 133 1.92 -0.25 -12.23
N GLY A 134 1.35 0.24 -13.34
CA GLY A 134 0.41 -0.52 -14.17
C GLY A 134 -0.99 -0.65 -13.54
N GLN A 135 -1.35 0.21 -12.58
CA GLN A 135 -2.65 0.21 -11.92
C GLN A 135 -3.56 1.27 -12.55
N GLU A 136 -4.34 0.85 -13.54
CA GLU A 136 -5.26 1.74 -14.25
C GLU A 136 -6.62 1.88 -13.54
N ARG A 137 -6.98 0.93 -12.67
CA ARG A 137 -8.25 0.97 -11.95
C ARG A 137 -8.18 1.90 -10.74
N VAL A 138 -8.35 3.19 -10.99
CA VAL A 138 -8.50 4.24 -9.96
C VAL A 138 -9.89 4.86 -10.09
N ALA A 139 -10.65 4.92 -9.00
CA ALA A 139 -11.96 5.55 -8.95
C ALA A 139 -12.05 6.56 -7.82
N ALA A 140 -12.89 7.59 -7.97
CA ALA A 140 -13.13 8.56 -6.92
C ALA A 140 -14.51 8.38 -6.29
N PHE A 141 -14.55 8.36 -4.96
CA PHE A 141 -15.75 8.09 -4.19
C PHE A 141 -15.92 9.07 -3.04
N GLY A 142 -17.18 9.50 -2.84
CA GLY A 142 -17.60 10.10 -1.58
C GLY A 142 -17.87 9.03 -0.49
N PRO A 143 -18.00 9.43 0.78
CA PRO A 143 -18.18 8.49 1.90
C PRO A 143 -19.37 7.52 1.72
N ILE A 144 -20.49 8.01 1.19
CA ILE A 144 -21.69 7.18 0.93
C ILE A 144 -21.40 6.12 -0.13
N GLN A 145 -20.62 6.46 -1.16
CA GLN A 145 -20.29 5.53 -2.24
C GLN A 145 -19.30 4.47 -1.75
N VAL A 146 -18.36 4.84 -0.87
CA VAL A 146 -17.47 3.86 -0.22
C VAL A 146 -18.25 2.88 0.63
N GLN A 147 -19.21 3.36 1.44
CA GLN A 147 -20.08 2.45 2.18
C GLN A 147 -20.84 1.49 1.25
N ARG A 148 -21.43 2.00 0.16
CA ARG A 148 -22.13 1.17 -0.83
C ARG A 148 -21.21 0.16 -1.54
N LEU A 149 -19.95 0.53 -1.77
CA LEU A 149 -18.94 -0.36 -2.36
C LEU A 149 -18.60 -1.49 -1.39
N LEU A 150 -18.32 -1.16 -0.13
CA LEU A 150 -18.07 -2.16 0.92
C LEU A 150 -19.28 -3.09 1.07
N ASP A 151 -20.48 -2.55 1.06
CA ASP A 151 -21.73 -3.33 1.14
C ASP A 151 -21.83 -4.37 0.02
N ALA A 152 -21.49 -3.99 -1.21
CA ALA A 152 -21.52 -4.90 -2.34
C ALA A 152 -20.40 -5.96 -2.27
N CYS A 153 -19.18 -5.55 -1.88
CA CYS A 153 -18.08 -6.47 -1.68
C CYS A 153 -18.38 -7.52 -0.60
N MET A 154 -19.05 -7.14 0.49
CA MET A 154 -19.49 -8.08 1.53
C MET A 154 -20.60 -9.00 1.03
N ALA A 155 -21.58 -8.46 0.28
CA ALA A 155 -22.71 -9.24 -0.25
C ALA A 155 -22.27 -10.27 -1.30
N ASP A 156 -21.18 -10.01 -2.02
CA ASP A 156 -20.55 -10.95 -2.96
C ASP A 156 -19.95 -12.18 -2.26
N GLY A 157 -19.59 -12.07 -0.97
CA GLY A 157 -19.19 -13.20 -0.12
C GLY A 157 -17.78 -13.76 -0.39
N ARG A 158 -17.11 -13.34 -1.47
CA ARG A 158 -15.74 -13.77 -1.77
C ARG A 158 -14.71 -13.08 -0.86
N PRO A 159 -13.64 -13.79 -0.47
CA PRO A 159 -12.61 -13.21 0.39
C PRO A 159 -11.94 -12.03 -0.31
N GLY A 160 -11.75 -10.94 0.44
CA GLY A 160 -11.15 -9.70 -0.05
C GLY A 160 -10.37 -9.00 1.04
N VAL A 161 -9.54 -8.03 0.64
CA VAL A 161 -8.79 -7.18 1.56
C VAL A 161 -9.12 -5.72 1.27
N VAL A 162 -9.48 -4.96 2.31
CA VAL A 162 -9.63 -3.51 2.25
C VAL A 162 -8.51 -2.88 3.05
N LEU A 163 -7.62 -2.17 2.36
CA LEU A 163 -6.61 -1.33 3.00
C LEU A 163 -7.20 0.07 3.16
N TYR A 164 -7.01 0.69 4.33
CA TYR A 164 -7.54 2.03 4.56
C TYR A 164 -6.60 2.87 5.44
N PRO A 165 -6.47 4.19 5.17
CA PRO A 165 -5.78 5.10 6.05
C PRO A 165 -6.39 5.05 7.45
N GLY A 166 -5.57 4.95 8.47
CA GLY A 166 -5.98 5.02 9.88
C GLY A 166 -6.47 6.42 10.32
N THR A 167 -7.08 7.20 9.43
CA THR A 167 -7.59 8.54 9.72
C THR A 167 -8.91 8.46 10.47
N ALA A 168 -9.18 9.49 11.30
CA ALA A 168 -10.40 9.53 12.11
C ALA A 168 -11.68 9.54 11.26
N ALA A 169 -11.64 10.01 10.01
CA ALA A 169 -12.78 10.03 9.11
C ALA A 169 -13.17 8.61 8.66
N LEU A 170 -12.20 7.83 8.17
CA LEU A 170 -12.43 6.45 7.75
C LEU A 170 -12.68 5.52 8.93
N ALA A 171 -11.96 5.69 10.04
CA ALA A 171 -12.22 4.94 11.27
C ALA A 171 -13.68 5.11 11.73
N ARG A 172 -14.20 6.34 11.75
CA ARG A 172 -15.62 6.61 12.09
C ARG A 172 -16.60 5.99 11.10
N LEU A 173 -16.29 5.98 9.81
CA LEU A 173 -17.13 5.32 8.81
C LEU A 173 -17.22 3.82 9.09
N LEU A 174 -16.08 3.16 9.26
CA LEU A 174 -15.96 1.71 9.45
C LEU A 174 -16.49 1.23 10.81
N GLN A 175 -16.48 2.10 11.83
CA GLN A 175 -17.02 1.81 13.17
C GLN A 175 -18.53 2.05 13.30
N ARG A 176 -19.23 2.45 12.23
CA ARG A 176 -20.71 2.55 12.27
C ARG A 176 -21.30 1.17 12.60
N PRO A 177 -22.17 1.02 13.62
CA PRO A 177 -22.58 -0.27 14.15
C PRO A 177 -23.00 -1.28 13.07
N THR A 178 -23.95 -0.91 12.20
CA THR A 178 -24.45 -1.79 11.13
C THR A 178 -23.39 -2.18 10.10
N LEU A 179 -22.44 -1.29 9.80
CA LEU A 179 -21.36 -1.59 8.86
C LEU A 179 -20.31 -2.50 9.53
N ALA A 180 -19.96 -2.20 10.78
CA ALA A 180 -19.01 -2.98 11.56
C ALA A 180 -19.48 -4.43 11.78
N GLU A 181 -20.75 -4.62 12.14
CA GLU A 181 -21.37 -5.95 12.30
C GLU A 181 -21.30 -6.76 11.00
N ARG A 182 -21.64 -6.14 9.87
CA ARG A 182 -21.59 -6.80 8.56
C ARG A 182 -20.17 -7.12 8.12
N LEU A 183 -19.22 -6.22 8.36
CA LEU A 183 -17.80 -6.45 8.07
C LEU A 183 -17.27 -7.62 8.90
N ALA A 184 -17.60 -7.67 10.20
CA ALA A 184 -17.22 -8.75 11.10
C ALA A 184 -17.81 -10.13 10.69
N ALA A 185 -19.00 -10.14 10.09
CA ALA A 185 -19.64 -11.35 9.57
C ALA A 185 -19.21 -11.73 8.15
N SER A 186 -18.39 -10.93 7.48
CA SER A 186 -17.98 -11.13 6.08
C SER A 186 -16.62 -11.82 5.95
N THR A 187 -16.28 -12.25 4.74
CA THR A 187 -14.93 -12.74 4.38
C THR A 187 -13.96 -11.61 4.02
N VAL A 188 -14.39 -10.36 4.16
CA VAL A 188 -13.59 -9.16 3.86
C VAL A 188 -12.74 -8.78 5.07
N ARG A 189 -11.42 -8.76 4.90
CA ARG A 189 -10.47 -8.33 5.93
C ARG A 189 -10.16 -6.85 5.80
N LEU A 190 -10.18 -6.14 6.92
CA LEU A 190 -9.80 -4.73 7.00
C LEU A 190 -8.37 -4.62 7.53
N LEU A 191 -7.49 -3.91 6.84
CA LEU A 191 -6.14 -3.60 7.28
C LEU A 191 -5.94 -2.09 7.36
N ALA A 192 -5.76 -1.59 8.58
CA ALA A 192 -5.49 -0.17 8.83
C ALA A 192 -4.04 0.17 8.51
N LEU A 193 -3.83 1.20 7.70
CA LEU A 193 -2.51 1.73 7.37
C LEU A 193 -2.23 2.94 8.27
N ARG A 194 -1.36 2.75 9.27
CA ARG A 194 -0.98 3.80 10.22
C ARG A 194 0.25 4.54 9.71
N ARG A 195 0.03 5.73 9.15
CA ARG A 195 1.10 6.62 8.69
C ARG A 195 2.13 6.84 9.81
N PRO A 196 3.44 6.93 9.49
CA PRO A 196 4.42 7.32 10.47
C PRO A 196 4.09 8.72 11.00
N TRP A 197 4.06 8.85 12.33
CA TRP A 197 3.81 10.11 13.02
C TRP A 197 5.12 10.78 13.39
N ARG A 198 6.03 10.02 13.99
CA ARG A 198 7.30 10.53 14.50
C ARG A 198 8.34 10.34 13.41
N VAL A 199 8.54 11.37 12.58
CA VAL A 199 9.46 11.29 11.46
C VAL A 199 10.61 12.28 11.60
N ALA A 200 11.80 11.82 11.22
CA ALA A 200 13.01 12.61 11.28
C ALA A 200 13.74 12.60 9.95
N LEU A 201 14.39 13.73 9.69
CA LEU A 201 15.27 13.91 8.55
C LEU A 201 16.61 14.46 9.05
N TRP A 202 17.64 13.62 8.96
CA TRP A 202 19.01 14.02 9.19
C TRP A 202 19.69 14.36 7.88
N ARG A 203 20.45 15.45 7.88
CA ARG A 203 21.20 15.92 6.71
C ARG A 203 22.61 16.28 7.11
N ASP A 204 23.59 15.56 6.60
CA ASP A 204 25.00 15.96 6.78
C ASP A 204 25.36 17.21 5.97
N THR A 205 24.69 17.38 4.83
CA THR A 205 24.78 18.56 3.98
C THR A 205 23.37 19.04 3.66
N ALA A 206 23.18 20.36 3.52
CA ALA A 206 21.84 20.97 3.43
C ALA A 206 20.95 20.38 2.32
N ASP A 207 21.57 19.84 1.26
CA ASP A 207 20.92 19.39 0.03
C ASP A 207 20.75 17.87 -0.07
N ILE A 208 21.22 17.08 0.90
CA ILE A 208 21.18 15.61 0.81
C ILE A 208 20.47 15.00 2.04
N PRO A 209 19.32 14.32 1.85
CA PRO A 209 18.57 14.18 0.60
C PRO A 209 17.83 15.48 0.20
N PRO A 210 17.60 15.72 -1.11
CA PRO A 210 16.93 16.91 -1.61
C PRO A 210 15.51 17.05 -1.03
N ALA A 211 15.16 18.25 -0.57
CA ALA A 211 13.86 18.50 0.09
C ALA A 211 12.67 18.17 -0.83
N ASP A 212 12.77 18.52 -2.10
CA ASP A 212 11.72 18.27 -3.08
C ASP A 212 11.51 16.78 -3.33
N ASP A 213 12.59 15.97 -3.32
CA ASP A 213 12.49 14.52 -3.47
C ASP A 213 11.83 13.89 -2.24
N VAL A 214 12.20 14.33 -1.03
CA VAL A 214 11.57 13.89 0.23
C VAL A 214 10.07 14.24 0.23
N SER A 215 9.74 15.49 -0.11
CA SER A 215 8.35 15.97 -0.16
C SER A 215 7.53 15.25 -1.23
N LEU A 216 8.12 14.99 -2.41
CA LEU A 216 7.48 14.22 -3.47
C LEU A 216 7.12 12.81 -2.99
N LEU A 217 8.08 12.11 -2.36
CA LEU A 217 7.95 10.69 -2.07
C LEU A 217 7.11 10.41 -0.81
N TYR A 218 7.22 11.24 0.22
CA TYR A 218 6.53 11.04 1.50
C TYR A 218 5.37 12.02 1.75
N GLY A 219 5.16 12.99 0.86
CA GLY A 219 4.12 14.00 0.98
C GLY A 219 4.36 14.93 2.18
N VAL A 220 3.27 15.54 2.67
CA VAL A 220 3.32 16.51 3.79
C VAL A 220 3.43 15.78 5.12
N LEU A 221 4.65 15.64 5.64
CA LEU A 221 4.94 15.16 6.99
C LEU A 221 5.53 16.29 7.85
N GLN A 222 5.35 16.19 9.16
CA GLN A 222 6.02 17.06 10.13
C GLN A 222 7.38 16.47 10.48
N TRP A 223 8.42 16.93 9.78
CA TRP A 223 9.78 16.44 9.96
C TRP A 223 10.48 17.12 11.14
N GLU A 224 10.97 16.31 12.06
CA GLU A 224 12.04 16.72 12.97
C GLU A 224 13.34 16.76 12.17
N THR A 225 13.85 17.97 11.90
CA THR A 225 15.08 18.16 11.12
C THR A 225 16.22 18.54 12.03
N ASN A 226 17.37 17.88 11.84
CA ASN A 226 18.63 18.32 12.46
C ASN A 226 19.73 18.40 11.39
N ARG A 227 20.64 19.37 11.55
CA ARG A 227 21.75 19.68 10.64
C ARG A 227 23.03 19.86 11.46
N PRO A 228 24.16 19.22 11.08
CA PRO A 228 25.46 19.55 11.63
C PRO A 228 25.75 21.04 11.44
N GLY A 229 26.06 21.75 12.53
CA GLY A 229 26.51 23.15 12.49
C GLY A 229 25.43 24.21 12.71
N GLN A 230 24.16 23.84 12.92
CA GLN A 230 23.19 24.76 13.58
C GLN A 230 23.25 24.63 15.09
N ASP A 231 23.54 23.43 15.59
CA ASP A 231 24.04 23.19 16.94
C ASP A 231 25.42 22.53 16.82
N THR A 232 26.41 23.14 17.47
CA THR A 232 27.79 22.66 17.48
C THR A 232 27.86 21.34 18.24
N HIS A 233 27.95 20.20 17.55
CA HIS A 233 28.84 19.06 17.85
C HIS A 233 28.44 17.81 17.04
N GLU A 234 29.42 17.09 16.48
CA GLU A 234 29.26 15.72 15.95
C GLU A 234 28.72 14.71 16.98
N SER A 235 28.67 15.08 18.27
CA SER A 235 28.04 14.29 19.34
C SER A 235 26.51 14.19 19.25
N ASP A 236 25.88 14.84 18.27
CA ASP A 236 24.41 14.97 18.19
C ASP A 236 23.72 13.82 17.43
N TRP A 237 24.42 13.05 16.58
CA TRP A 237 23.78 11.97 15.82
C TRP A 237 23.29 10.81 16.70
N LEU A 238 24.08 10.39 17.67
CA LEU A 238 23.69 9.28 18.54
C LEU A 238 22.53 9.71 19.47
N ALA A 239 22.57 10.95 19.97
CA ALA A 239 21.47 11.54 20.72
C ALA A 239 20.20 11.67 19.85
N PHE A 240 20.36 12.12 18.61
CA PHE A 240 19.31 12.17 17.62
C PHE A 240 18.71 10.78 17.43
N CYS A 241 19.49 9.74 17.14
CA CYS A 241 19.02 8.37 16.94
C CYS A 241 18.33 7.74 18.16
N ASN A 242 18.66 8.15 19.38
CA ASN A 242 18.07 7.59 20.60
C ASN A 242 16.60 7.98 20.80
N ALA A 243 16.09 8.97 20.09
CA ALA A 243 14.66 9.27 20.13
C ALA A 243 13.87 8.21 19.35
N GLU A 244 12.82 7.67 19.98
CA GLU A 244 11.88 6.78 19.33
C GLU A 244 11.23 7.46 18.13
N ARG A 245 11.30 6.83 16.95
CA ARG A 245 10.71 7.36 15.72
C ARG A 245 10.17 6.24 14.86
N ASP A 246 9.16 6.55 14.05
CA ASP A 246 8.58 5.63 13.08
C ASP A 246 9.43 5.58 11.81
N LEU A 247 9.89 6.75 11.35
CA LEU A 247 10.68 6.91 10.14
C LEU A 247 11.86 7.86 10.37
N LEU A 248 13.05 7.42 9.98
CA LEU A 248 14.25 8.26 9.90
C LEU A 248 14.79 8.23 8.48
N VAL A 249 14.93 9.39 7.86
CA VAL A 249 15.65 9.54 6.59
C VAL A 249 17.02 10.15 6.90
N CYS A 250 18.09 9.52 6.40
CA CYS A 250 19.47 9.96 6.66
C CYS A 250 20.41 9.57 5.52
N PRO A 251 21.66 10.11 5.50
CA PRO A 251 22.71 9.67 4.58
C PRO A 251 23.02 8.18 4.69
N ASP A 252 23.58 7.62 3.61
CA ASP A 252 23.78 6.18 3.44
C ASP A 252 24.75 5.62 4.49
N GLU A 253 25.79 6.39 4.84
CA GLU A 253 26.80 6.01 5.83
C GLU A 253 26.21 5.85 7.24
N ARG A 254 25.11 6.55 7.52
CA ARG A 254 24.47 6.63 8.83
C ARG A 254 23.32 5.66 9.01
N ALA A 255 22.75 5.11 7.93
CA ALA A 255 21.52 4.32 7.99
C ALA A 255 21.59 3.09 8.91
N ARG A 256 22.77 2.48 9.07
CA ARG A 256 22.98 1.31 9.96
C ARG A 256 22.92 1.66 11.46
N GLN A 257 23.03 2.94 11.79
CA GLN A 257 23.05 3.46 13.16
C GLN A 257 21.72 4.12 13.53
N GLY A 258 20.72 4.11 12.64
CA GLY A 258 19.41 4.70 12.88
C GLY A 258 18.62 3.93 13.93
N GLY A 259 18.00 4.65 14.87
CA GLY A 259 17.18 4.07 15.94
C GLY A 259 15.66 4.04 15.66
N ALA A 260 15.22 4.41 14.44
CA ALA A 260 13.81 4.40 14.08
C ALA A 260 13.30 3.01 13.71
N ALA A 261 11.98 2.79 13.79
CA ALA A 261 11.34 1.57 13.31
C ALA A 261 11.64 1.29 11.82
N VAL A 262 11.72 2.36 11.02
CA VAL A 262 12.20 2.31 9.64
C VAL A 262 13.26 3.39 9.44
N THR A 263 14.48 2.98 9.09
CA THR A 263 15.56 3.90 8.69
C THR A 263 15.78 3.79 7.19
N VAL A 264 15.75 4.93 6.49
CA VAL A 264 15.86 5.03 5.03
C VAL A 264 17.09 5.86 4.68
N ALA A 265 18.03 5.19 4.03
CA ALA A 265 19.19 5.78 3.41
C ALA A 265 18.79 6.64 2.18
N THR A 266 19.53 7.69 1.86
CA THR A 266 19.34 8.51 0.64
C THR A 266 19.26 7.65 -0.62
N GLY A 267 20.11 6.63 -0.77
CA GLY A 267 20.08 5.70 -1.90
C GLY A 267 18.80 4.85 -1.99
N SER A 268 18.01 4.81 -0.92
CA SER A 268 16.71 4.11 -0.83
C SER A 268 15.54 5.07 -0.57
N LEU A 269 15.70 6.36 -0.87
CA LEU A 269 14.68 7.37 -0.59
C LEU A 269 13.30 6.97 -1.14
N GLY A 270 12.27 7.23 -0.34
CA GLY A 270 10.88 6.88 -0.63
C GLY A 270 10.49 5.47 -0.17
N MET A 271 11.44 4.65 0.29
CA MET A 271 11.11 3.32 0.79
C MET A 271 10.25 3.42 2.06
N TRP A 272 9.18 2.63 2.10
CA TRP A 272 8.33 2.41 3.27
C TRP A 272 7.74 1.01 3.20
N ARG A 273 7.46 0.39 4.35
CA ARG A 273 6.67 -0.84 4.42
C ARG A 273 5.63 -0.70 5.51
N TRP A 274 4.41 -1.12 5.21
CA TRP A 274 3.39 -1.24 6.24
C TRP A 274 3.68 -2.50 7.07
N PRO A 275 3.83 -2.38 8.39
CA PRO A 275 4.09 -3.54 9.25
C PRO A 275 3.03 -4.64 9.01
N GLY A 276 3.49 -5.85 8.74
CA GLY A 276 2.62 -7.00 8.46
C GLY A 276 1.98 -7.02 7.06
N LEU A 277 2.26 -6.05 6.20
CA LEU A 277 1.78 -6.04 4.82
C LEU A 277 2.87 -6.54 3.87
N GLY A 278 2.60 -7.68 3.24
CA GLY A 278 3.33 -8.23 2.11
C GLY A 278 2.37 -9.04 1.25
N PRO A 279 2.83 -9.71 0.19
CA PRO A 279 1.96 -10.50 -0.69
C PRO A 279 1.12 -11.54 0.07
N GLN A 280 1.69 -12.12 1.13
CA GLN A 280 1.02 -13.09 2.01
C GLN A 280 -0.27 -12.53 2.66
N ALA A 281 -0.34 -11.22 2.89
CA ALA A 281 -1.53 -10.58 3.44
C ALA A 281 -2.73 -10.67 2.49
N PHE A 282 -2.51 -10.93 1.20
CA PHE A 282 -3.53 -11.05 0.16
C PHE A 282 -3.82 -12.49 -0.23
N LEU A 283 -3.45 -13.46 0.61
CA LEU A 283 -3.79 -14.86 0.39
C LEU A 283 -4.93 -15.31 1.29
N VAL A 284 -5.67 -16.29 0.81
CA VAL A 284 -6.59 -17.12 1.59
C VAL A 284 -6.05 -18.55 1.59
N CYS A 285 -6.10 -19.20 2.75
CA CYS A 285 -5.79 -20.62 2.91
C CYS A 285 -7.06 -21.34 3.33
N ASN A 286 -7.42 -22.40 2.61
CA ASN A 286 -8.47 -23.32 3.01
C ASN A 286 -7.84 -24.67 3.32
N GLU A 287 -8.18 -25.24 4.47
CA GLU A 287 -7.66 -26.53 4.91
C GLU A 287 -8.79 -27.55 5.01
N VAL A 288 -8.55 -28.74 4.48
CA VAL A 288 -9.46 -29.88 4.61
C VAL A 288 -8.70 -30.99 5.33
N PHE A 289 -9.30 -31.48 6.42
CA PHE A 289 -8.80 -32.64 7.14
C PHE A 289 -9.73 -33.83 6.84
N SER A 290 -9.16 -34.93 6.35
CA SER A 290 -9.89 -36.18 6.13
C SER A 290 -9.20 -37.33 6.86
N PRO A 291 -9.91 -38.43 7.14
CA PRO A 291 -9.25 -39.69 7.51
C PRO A 291 -8.22 -40.09 6.43
N ALA A 292 -7.13 -40.73 6.85
CA ALA A 292 -6.14 -41.32 5.95
C ALA A 292 -6.73 -42.49 5.14
#